data_AF-A0AAW0RKQ2-F1
#
_entry.id   AF-A0AAW0RKQ2-F1
#
_cell.length_a   1.000
_cell.length_b   1.000
_cell.length_c   1.000
_cell.angle_alpha   90.00
_cell.angle_beta   90.00
_cell.angle_gamma   90.00
#
_symmetry.space_group_name_H-M   'P 1'
#
loop_
_entity.id
_entity.type
_entity.pdbx_description
1 polymer ?
#
loop_
_entity_poly.entity_id
_entity_poly.type
_entity_poly.pdbx_seq_one_letter_code
_entity_poly.pdbx_strand_id
1 'polypeptide(L)'
;MQLASLTLATAAALLPLATAAPAEAKATDSISSCGPAWMPRADVTIGQGTDKRRGFSSAVQAFCSAANGKTVKSNGYLSFSTEVFLNGGRNPSEYGIQGFVNFEVHNKINSDHTIAKNDCIQYFNALSEDGGQCSGADNKDTKGGTWQVGPNGISYHALGYETPPKENAVNKFFEGSAISAQSANKGAGPPLNPWPFDSLNNIKPVACHSHNDYDRDVPVFSAFSAGCIAVEADVFLSGGDVIIGHIFPTPGRTLRVQYTEPLRAILDHNNGGSPGENGIFKARPEQKIVLMVDFKTSDTKTLDAVVAALQPLRDGNYLSHVAGGKFVQRAVTVVASGNAPFDRINSGSGVPNRDVFYDANLGNLESKYNTLNSYYASADFQDTIGSPDSAGDFSDAQKAKVKSQVDAAHAAGLKVRYWNLPGEYMWEPLAALGVDYLNADDMSNTARLKRIQ
;
A
#
# COMPACT_ATOMS: atom_id res chain seq x y z
N MET A 1 19.01 -66.83 -1.18
CA MET A 1 20.16 -65.95 -1.44
C MET A 1 20.01 -65.44 -2.87
N GLN A 2 19.22 -64.40 -3.16
CA GLN A 2 19.38 -62.98 -2.80
C GLN A 2 20.69 -62.40 -3.35
N LEU A 3 20.60 -61.80 -4.53
CA LEU A 3 21.48 -60.76 -5.04
C LEU A 3 20.61 -59.83 -5.89
N ALA A 4 20.17 -58.74 -5.26
CA ALA A 4 19.47 -57.64 -5.89
C ALA A 4 20.50 -56.79 -6.66
N SER A 5 20.25 -56.54 -7.93
CA SER A 5 20.93 -55.48 -8.68
C SER A 5 19.96 -54.32 -8.85
N LEU A 6 20.32 -53.17 -8.26
CA LEU A 6 19.66 -51.89 -8.47
C LEU A 6 19.90 -51.42 -9.91
N THR A 7 18.83 -51.17 -10.65
CA THR A 7 18.83 -50.25 -11.79
C THR A 7 18.01 -49.02 -11.40
N LEU A 8 18.70 -47.89 -11.20
CA LEU A 8 18.07 -46.57 -11.08
C LEU A 8 17.40 -46.23 -12.42
N ALA A 9 16.08 -46.19 -12.43
CA ALA A 9 15.32 -45.49 -13.46
C ALA A 9 15.08 -44.06 -12.99
N THR A 10 15.85 -43.11 -13.51
CA THR A 10 15.57 -41.68 -13.41
C THR A 10 14.27 -41.38 -14.15
N ALA A 11 13.18 -41.20 -13.41
CA ALA A 11 11.96 -40.59 -13.92
C ALA A 11 12.19 -39.07 -14.03
N ALA A 12 12.50 -38.60 -15.23
CA ALA A 12 12.46 -37.18 -15.55
C ALA A 12 10.98 -36.74 -15.54
N ALA A 13 10.55 -36.08 -14.46
CA ALA A 13 9.27 -35.39 -14.42
C ALA A 13 9.35 -34.20 -15.39
N LEU A 14 8.68 -34.33 -16.53
CA LEU A 14 8.40 -33.24 -17.45
C LEU A 14 7.50 -32.23 -16.73
N LEU A 15 8.08 -31.13 -16.25
CA LEU A 15 7.34 -29.94 -15.86
C LEU A 15 6.64 -29.39 -17.11
N PRO A 16 5.31 -29.13 -17.07
CA PRO A 16 4.66 -28.46 -18.18
C PRO A 16 5.22 -27.04 -18.26
N LEU A 17 5.81 -26.71 -19.42
CA LEU A 17 6.08 -25.32 -19.79
C LEU A 17 4.75 -24.57 -19.71
N ALA A 18 4.62 -23.71 -18.69
CA ALA A 18 3.58 -22.71 -18.65
C ALA A 18 3.75 -21.83 -19.89
N THR A 19 2.91 -22.04 -20.89
CA THR A 19 2.75 -21.09 -21.99
C THR A 19 2.19 -19.82 -21.38
N ALA A 20 3.02 -18.78 -21.29
CA ALA A 20 2.56 -17.45 -20.97
C ALA A 20 1.42 -17.11 -21.93
N ALA A 21 0.21 -16.96 -21.40
CA ALA A 21 -0.91 -16.46 -22.17
C ALA A 21 -0.50 -15.11 -22.79
N PRO A 22 -0.87 -14.81 -24.04
CA PRO A 22 -0.62 -13.50 -24.61
C PRO A 22 -1.28 -12.46 -23.71
N ALA A 23 -0.53 -11.41 -23.37
CA ALA A 23 -1.06 -10.30 -22.59
C ALA A 23 -2.33 -9.78 -23.28
N GLU A 24 -3.47 -9.93 -22.61
CA GLU A 24 -4.73 -9.38 -23.09
C GLU A 24 -4.53 -7.89 -23.41
N ALA A 25 -4.95 -7.49 -24.61
CA ALA A 25 -4.91 -6.12 -25.05
C ALA A 25 -5.70 -5.26 -24.06
N LYS A 26 -4.96 -4.45 -23.31
CA LYS A 26 -5.43 -3.60 -22.23
C LYS A 26 -6.45 -2.59 -22.74
N ALA A 27 -7.71 -2.74 -22.33
CA ALA A 27 -8.79 -1.85 -22.71
C ALA A 27 -8.59 -0.45 -22.12
N THR A 28 -8.07 0.50 -22.92
CA THR A 28 -8.52 1.91 -23.02
C THR A 28 -7.49 2.73 -23.82
N ASP A 29 -7.96 3.63 -24.70
CA ASP A 29 -7.17 4.64 -25.43
C ASP A 29 -6.61 5.76 -24.51
N SER A 30 -6.50 5.49 -23.21
CA SER A 30 -6.13 6.47 -22.18
C SER A 30 -4.82 6.12 -21.49
N ILE A 31 -4.13 5.07 -21.93
CA ILE A 31 -2.99 4.49 -21.24
C ILE A 31 -1.68 5.06 -21.82
N SER A 32 -0.87 5.73 -20.98
CA SER A 32 0.50 6.15 -21.32
C SER A 32 1.48 5.47 -20.37
N SER A 33 2.51 4.79 -20.91
CA SER A 33 3.65 4.38 -20.11
C SER A 33 4.95 4.51 -20.88
N CYS A 34 5.82 5.29 -20.29
CA CYS A 34 7.20 5.47 -20.70
C CYS A 34 8.18 4.62 -19.88
N GLY A 35 7.65 3.71 -19.04
CA GLY A 35 8.42 2.89 -18.10
C GLY A 35 7.67 1.61 -17.68
N PRO A 36 8.00 1.02 -16.53
CA PRO A 36 7.38 -0.24 -16.09
C PRO A 36 5.95 -0.05 -15.56
N ALA A 37 5.58 1.17 -15.14
CA ALA A 37 4.29 1.47 -14.55
C ALA A 37 3.41 2.34 -15.47
N TRP A 38 2.20 1.86 -15.75
CA TRP A 38 1.23 2.51 -16.62
C TRP A 38 0.34 3.49 -15.85
N MET A 39 0.07 4.64 -16.47
CA MET A 39 -0.79 5.70 -15.94
C MET A 39 -1.76 6.22 -17.00
N PRO A 40 -2.91 6.79 -16.62
CA PRO A 40 -3.83 7.39 -17.55
C PRO A 40 -3.32 8.76 -18.02
N ARG A 41 -3.60 9.12 -19.28
CA ARG A 41 -3.28 10.45 -19.83
C ARG A 41 -4.10 11.54 -19.16
N ALA A 42 -5.41 11.35 -19.10
CA ALA A 42 -6.35 12.27 -18.47
C ALA A 42 -6.39 12.06 -16.95
N ASP A 43 -6.84 13.08 -16.22
CA ASP A 43 -7.25 12.91 -14.82
C ASP A 43 -8.39 11.90 -14.73
N VAL A 44 -8.43 11.17 -13.62
CA VAL A 44 -9.39 10.10 -13.41
C VAL A 44 -10.14 10.33 -12.12
N THR A 45 -11.44 10.01 -12.13
CA THR A 45 -12.26 10.04 -10.93
C THR A 45 -12.51 8.61 -10.47
N ILE A 46 -12.10 8.31 -9.24
CA ILE A 46 -12.22 7.01 -8.60
C ILE A 46 -13.10 7.13 -7.33
N GLY A 47 -13.23 6.02 -6.61
CA GLY A 47 -13.92 5.94 -5.33
C GLY A 47 -15.38 6.34 -5.43
N GLN A 48 -16.05 5.83 -6.47
CA GLN A 48 -17.46 6.13 -6.78
C GLN A 48 -17.74 7.63 -6.98
N GLY A 49 -16.81 8.33 -7.63
CA GLY A 49 -16.99 9.76 -7.94
C GLY A 49 -16.44 10.73 -6.89
N THR A 50 -15.84 10.23 -5.81
CA THR A 50 -15.46 11.06 -4.64
C THR A 50 -13.99 11.47 -4.61
N ASP A 51 -13.17 10.95 -5.52
CA ASP A 51 -11.72 11.14 -5.49
C ASP A 51 -11.17 11.36 -6.89
N LYS A 52 -10.65 12.57 -7.14
CA LYS A 52 -10.05 12.92 -8.42
C LYS A 52 -8.54 12.74 -8.32
N ARG A 53 -7.99 11.93 -9.20
CA ARG A 53 -6.56 11.59 -9.28
C ARG A 53 -5.95 12.18 -10.54
N ARG A 54 -4.70 12.61 -10.42
CA ARG A 54 -3.96 13.28 -11.49
C ARG A 54 -3.52 12.28 -12.55
N GLY A 55 -3.79 12.60 -13.81
CA GLY A 55 -3.23 11.90 -14.97
C GLY A 55 -1.93 12.53 -15.46
N PHE A 56 -1.30 11.89 -16.44
CA PHE A 56 -0.03 12.33 -17.02
C PHE A 56 -0.08 13.77 -17.56
N SER A 57 -1.10 14.11 -18.36
CA SER A 57 -1.21 15.43 -19.01
C SER A 57 -1.28 16.58 -17.99
N SER A 58 -2.02 16.39 -16.90
CA SER A 58 -2.10 17.39 -15.82
C SER A 58 -0.78 17.51 -15.06
N ALA A 59 -0.05 16.41 -14.87
CA ALA A 59 1.28 16.42 -14.26
C ALA A 59 2.29 17.19 -15.13
N VAL A 60 2.28 16.95 -16.44
CA VAL A 60 3.10 17.69 -17.43
C VAL A 60 2.78 19.18 -17.38
N GLN A 61 1.49 19.55 -17.38
CA GLN A 61 1.08 20.94 -17.30
C GLN A 61 1.58 21.65 -16.03
N ALA A 62 1.46 20.98 -14.88
CA ALA A 62 1.96 21.51 -13.62
C ALA A 62 3.48 21.69 -13.64
N PHE A 63 4.23 20.66 -14.06
CA PHE A 63 5.69 20.71 -14.17
C PHE A 63 6.16 21.80 -15.11
N CYS A 64 5.72 21.80 -16.37
CA CYS A 64 6.17 22.76 -17.38
C CYS A 64 5.76 24.19 -17.07
N SER A 65 4.63 24.40 -16.37
CA SER A 65 4.26 25.74 -15.89
C SER A 65 5.21 26.21 -14.79
N ALA A 66 5.58 25.34 -13.86
CA ALA A 66 6.52 25.66 -12.79
C ALA A 66 7.98 25.78 -13.28
N ALA A 67 8.33 25.07 -14.35
CA ALA A 67 9.67 25.08 -14.93
C ALA A 67 9.90 26.21 -15.94
N ASN A 68 8.84 26.89 -16.37
CA ASN A 68 8.93 27.95 -17.38
C ASN A 68 9.89 29.07 -16.96
N GLY A 69 10.85 29.39 -17.82
CA GLY A 69 11.86 30.40 -17.56
C GLY A 69 13.00 29.96 -16.64
N LYS A 70 12.97 28.72 -16.10
CA LYS A 70 14.13 28.19 -15.37
C LYS A 70 15.26 27.86 -16.32
N THR A 71 16.47 28.15 -15.87
CA THR A 71 17.71 27.84 -16.60
C THR A 71 18.33 26.54 -16.09
N VAL A 72 18.53 25.58 -16.99
CA VAL A 72 19.34 24.39 -16.75
C VAL A 72 20.75 24.68 -17.25
N LYS A 73 21.74 24.67 -16.35
CA LYS A 73 23.14 24.89 -16.71
C LYS A 73 23.64 23.83 -17.68
N SER A 74 24.69 24.17 -18.45
CA SER A 74 25.39 23.19 -19.29
C SER A 74 25.79 21.95 -18.47
N ASN A 75 25.51 20.76 -19.01
CA ASN A 75 25.65 19.45 -18.35
C ASN A 75 24.85 19.28 -17.05
N GLY A 76 23.87 20.17 -16.81
CA GLY A 76 23.05 20.20 -15.62
C GLY A 76 21.71 19.50 -15.78
N TYR A 77 21.02 19.36 -14.64
CA TYR A 77 19.69 18.78 -14.52
C TYR A 77 18.74 19.72 -13.81
N LEU A 78 17.47 19.69 -14.23
CA LEU A 78 16.34 20.11 -13.44
C LEU A 78 15.37 18.95 -13.31
N SER A 79 15.21 18.44 -12.10
CA SER A 79 14.37 17.29 -11.80
C SER A 79 13.23 17.64 -10.86
N PHE A 80 12.13 16.90 -10.95
CA PHE A 80 10.92 17.11 -10.17
C PHE A 80 10.09 15.83 -10.17
N SER A 81 9.51 15.46 -9.03
CA SER A 81 8.57 14.35 -8.95
C SER A 81 7.19 14.85 -8.59
N THR A 82 6.14 14.20 -9.08
CA THR A 82 4.77 14.53 -8.67
C THR A 82 3.87 13.32 -8.72
N GLU A 83 2.82 13.35 -7.91
CA GLU A 83 1.85 12.28 -7.82
C GLU A 83 1.05 12.15 -9.13
N VAL A 84 0.87 10.91 -9.55
CA VAL A 84 -0.01 10.48 -10.65
C VAL A 84 -0.79 9.24 -10.23
N PHE A 85 -1.80 8.88 -11.00
CA PHE A 85 -2.53 7.64 -10.80
C PHE A 85 -1.91 6.52 -11.64
N LEU A 86 -1.54 5.40 -11.03
CA LEU A 86 -1.02 4.24 -11.76
C LEU A 86 -2.07 3.15 -11.80
N ASN A 87 -2.58 2.83 -12.99
CA ASN A 87 -3.65 1.84 -13.19
C ASN A 87 -3.14 0.49 -13.69
N GLY A 88 -1.82 0.36 -13.94
CA GLY A 88 -1.25 -0.85 -14.53
C GLY A 88 -1.81 -1.14 -15.94
N GLY A 89 -2.45 -0.15 -16.57
CA GLY A 89 -3.16 -0.25 -17.85
C GLY A 89 -4.49 -1.01 -17.78
N ARG A 90 -5.08 -1.16 -16.59
CA ARG A 90 -6.48 -1.61 -16.44
C ARG A 90 -7.46 -0.43 -16.54
N ASN A 91 -8.77 -0.65 -16.42
CA ASN A 91 -9.75 0.45 -16.37
C ASN A 91 -9.39 1.42 -15.21
N PRO A 92 -8.98 2.67 -15.49
CA PRO A 92 -8.44 3.52 -14.44
C PRO A 92 -9.50 4.03 -13.45
N SER A 93 -10.79 3.94 -13.78
CA SER A 93 -11.86 4.28 -12.83
C SER A 93 -12.08 3.21 -11.76
N GLU A 94 -11.57 2.00 -11.99
CA GLU A 94 -11.77 0.83 -11.12
C GLU A 94 -10.46 0.30 -10.52
N TYR A 95 -9.34 0.48 -11.23
CA TYR A 95 -8.04 -0.08 -10.88
C TYR A 95 -6.97 1.01 -10.86
N GLY A 96 -6.28 1.11 -9.73
CA GLY A 96 -5.01 1.80 -9.63
C GLY A 96 -4.68 2.29 -8.24
N ILE A 97 -3.46 2.80 -8.12
CA ILE A 97 -2.90 3.34 -6.88
C ILE A 97 -2.33 4.73 -7.13
N GLN A 98 -2.03 5.46 -6.06
CA GLN A 98 -1.11 6.58 -6.22
C GLN A 98 0.27 6.05 -6.59
N GLY A 99 0.87 6.66 -7.61
CA GLY A 99 2.29 6.60 -7.83
C GLY A 99 2.83 7.98 -8.17
N PHE A 100 3.96 8.00 -8.85
CA PHE A 100 4.75 9.19 -9.08
C PHE A 100 5.28 9.20 -10.50
N VAL A 101 5.37 10.38 -11.10
CA VAL A 101 6.09 10.62 -12.34
C VAL A 101 7.28 11.51 -12.03
N ASN A 102 8.47 11.03 -12.40
CA ASN A 102 9.71 11.75 -12.27
C ASN A 102 10.00 12.45 -13.61
N PHE A 103 9.91 13.77 -13.58
CA PHE A 103 10.30 14.65 -14.69
C PHE A 103 11.76 15.06 -14.55
N GLU A 104 12.50 15.00 -15.65
CA GLU A 104 13.87 15.52 -15.71
C GLU A 104 14.09 16.28 -17.03
N VAL A 105 14.72 17.44 -16.94
CA VAL A 105 15.30 18.14 -18.09
C VAL A 105 16.82 18.09 -17.94
N HIS A 106 17.48 17.37 -18.84
CA HIS A 106 18.93 17.21 -18.86
C HIS A 106 19.53 17.99 -20.03
N ASN A 107 20.38 18.96 -19.69
CA ASN A 107 21.05 19.80 -20.65
C ASN A 107 22.41 19.21 -21.05
N LYS A 108 22.48 18.55 -22.21
CA LYS A 108 23.71 17.93 -22.74
C LYS A 108 24.55 18.88 -23.62
N ILE A 109 24.13 20.13 -23.80
CA ILE A 109 24.83 21.11 -24.65
C ILE A 109 25.78 21.98 -23.82
N ASN A 110 26.73 22.62 -24.51
CA ASN A 110 27.79 23.44 -23.88
C ASN A 110 27.35 24.87 -23.51
N SER A 111 26.04 25.11 -23.44
CA SER A 111 25.46 26.40 -23.07
C SER A 111 24.27 26.21 -22.14
N ASP A 112 23.88 27.27 -21.44
CA ASP A 112 22.68 27.28 -20.61
C ASP A 112 21.42 27.10 -21.48
N HIS A 113 20.43 26.36 -20.96
CA HIS A 113 19.14 26.14 -21.60
C HIS A 113 18.04 26.74 -20.75
N THR A 114 17.16 27.56 -21.34
CA THR A 114 15.98 28.09 -20.64
C THR A 114 14.75 27.33 -21.09
N ILE A 115 14.00 26.77 -20.13
CA ILE A 115 12.83 25.96 -20.44
C ILE A 115 11.68 26.87 -20.87
N ALA A 116 11.21 26.69 -22.09
CA ALA A 116 9.96 27.28 -22.57
C ALA A 116 8.78 26.36 -22.26
N LYS A 117 7.72 26.89 -21.65
CA LYS A 117 6.53 26.13 -21.26
C LYS A 117 5.94 25.28 -22.40
N ASN A 118 5.72 25.90 -23.56
CA ASN A 118 5.01 25.25 -24.66
C ASN A 118 5.83 24.09 -25.26
N ASP A 119 7.13 24.30 -25.45
CA ASP A 119 8.05 23.26 -25.92
C ASP A 119 8.12 22.10 -24.93
N CYS A 120 8.25 22.41 -23.63
CA CYS A 120 8.21 21.43 -22.55
C CYS A 120 6.95 20.56 -22.59
N ILE A 121 5.77 21.19 -22.71
CA ILE A 121 4.48 20.48 -22.81
C ILE A 121 4.45 19.61 -24.06
N GLN A 122 4.85 20.15 -25.20
CA GLN A 122 4.87 19.43 -26.47
C GLN A 122 5.75 18.18 -26.37
N TYR A 123 6.97 18.30 -25.86
CA TYR A 123 7.92 17.21 -25.78
C TYR A 123 7.48 16.10 -24.83
N PHE A 124 6.96 16.44 -23.65
CA PHE A 124 6.44 15.41 -22.75
C PHE A 124 5.16 14.75 -23.28
N ASN A 125 4.24 15.52 -23.87
CA ASN A 125 3.01 14.94 -24.38
C ASN A 125 3.25 14.01 -25.57
N ALA A 126 4.28 14.26 -26.38
CA ALA A 126 4.69 13.38 -27.47
C ALA A 126 5.10 11.98 -26.97
N LEU A 127 5.54 11.85 -25.71
CA LEU A 127 5.83 10.55 -25.08
C LEU A 127 4.57 9.75 -24.74
N SER A 128 3.42 10.40 -24.72
CA SER A 128 2.12 9.82 -24.35
C SER A 128 1.17 9.67 -25.53
N GLU A 129 1.63 9.87 -26.76
CA GLU A 129 0.79 9.69 -27.96
C GLU A 129 0.40 8.23 -28.16
N ASP A 130 -0.84 8.00 -28.60
CA ASP A 130 -1.37 6.66 -28.82
C ASP A 130 -0.55 5.96 -29.92
N GLY A 131 -0.03 4.76 -29.61
CA GLY A 131 0.88 4.03 -30.50
C GLY A 131 2.29 4.64 -30.64
N GLY A 132 2.61 5.68 -29.86
CA GLY A 132 3.92 6.32 -29.84
C GLY A 132 5.02 5.43 -29.24
N GLN A 133 6.27 5.67 -29.63
CA GLN A 133 7.41 4.83 -29.22
C GLN A 133 7.96 5.11 -27.82
N CYS A 134 7.29 5.97 -27.03
CA CYS A 134 7.75 6.42 -25.71
C CYS A 134 9.18 7.03 -25.73
N SER A 135 9.61 7.46 -26.91
CA SER A 135 10.84 8.18 -27.16
C SER A 135 10.72 8.99 -28.45
N GLY A 136 11.44 10.11 -28.53
CA GLY A 136 11.54 10.89 -29.77
C GLY A 136 12.30 10.15 -30.88
N ALA A 137 12.07 10.53 -32.14
CA ALA A 137 12.65 9.88 -33.32
C ALA A 137 14.20 9.85 -33.33
N ASP A 138 14.84 10.81 -32.66
CA ASP A 138 16.29 10.93 -32.55
C ASP A 138 16.84 10.50 -31.17
N ASN A 139 16.07 9.73 -30.39
CA ASN A 139 16.47 9.33 -29.04
C ASN A 139 17.75 8.48 -29.07
N LYS A 140 18.81 8.98 -28.45
CA LYS A 140 20.06 8.25 -28.20
C LYS A 140 20.33 8.07 -26.71
N ASP A 141 19.34 8.38 -25.87
CA ASP A 141 19.44 8.20 -24.44
C ASP A 141 19.20 6.74 -24.04
N THR A 142 19.90 6.32 -22.99
CA THR A 142 19.76 4.99 -22.38
C THR A 142 18.50 4.85 -21.53
N LYS A 143 17.86 5.97 -21.14
CA LYS A 143 16.61 5.99 -20.38
C LYS A 143 15.41 5.90 -21.33
N GLY A 144 14.46 5.01 -21.03
CA GLY A 144 13.12 5.05 -21.63
C GLY A 144 12.37 6.34 -21.28
N GLY A 145 11.28 6.65 -21.97
CA GLY A 145 10.48 7.84 -21.67
C GLY A 145 11.17 9.15 -21.97
N THR A 146 11.93 9.20 -23.07
CA THR A 146 12.83 10.32 -23.36
C THR A 146 12.49 11.00 -24.67
N TRP A 147 12.17 12.28 -24.59
CA TRP A 147 12.16 13.13 -25.77
C TRP A 147 13.49 13.85 -25.88
N GLN A 148 14.24 13.60 -26.94
CA GLN A 148 15.53 14.23 -27.18
C GLN A 148 15.41 15.26 -28.32
N VAL A 149 15.79 16.51 -28.03
CA VAL A 149 15.81 17.58 -29.03
C VAL A 149 17.12 17.51 -29.80
N GLY A 150 17.09 16.87 -30.98
CA GLY A 150 18.27 16.64 -31.82
C GLY A 150 19.24 15.58 -31.26
N PRO A 151 20.31 15.24 -31.98
CA PRO A 151 21.09 14.03 -31.74
C PRO A 151 21.98 14.04 -30.48
N ASN A 152 22.26 15.21 -29.89
CA ASN A 152 23.04 15.40 -28.65
C ASN A 152 22.52 16.61 -27.83
N GLY A 153 21.22 16.92 -27.92
CA GLY A 153 20.66 18.13 -27.32
C GLY A 153 20.01 17.90 -25.95
N ILE A 154 19.01 18.72 -25.64
CA ILE A 154 18.26 18.65 -24.38
C ILE A 154 17.39 17.39 -24.38
N SER A 155 17.42 16.62 -23.29
CA SER A 155 16.51 15.51 -23.08
C SER A 155 15.47 15.82 -22.00
N TYR A 156 14.22 15.44 -22.29
CA TYR A 156 13.08 15.53 -21.39
C TYR A 156 12.65 14.11 -21.04
N HIS A 157 12.76 13.74 -19.76
CA HIS A 157 12.45 12.40 -19.25
C HIS A 157 11.20 12.42 -18.40
N ALA A 158 10.29 11.46 -18.62
CA ALA A 158 9.14 11.24 -17.76
C ALA A 158 8.97 9.76 -17.45
N LEU A 159 9.21 9.38 -16.19
CA LEU A 159 9.22 7.97 -15.76
C LEU A 159 8.30 7.74 -14.57
N GLY A 160 7.42 6.74 -14.70
CA GLY A 160 6.45 6.35 -13.67
C GLY A 160 7.04 5.37 -12.64
N TYR A 161 6.72 5.59 -11.36
CA TYR A 161 7.16 4.76 -10.23
C TYR A 161 6.04 4.62 -9.19
N GLU A 162 5.92 3.44 -8.58
CA GLU A 162 4.97 3.20 -7.48
C GLU A 162 5.45 3.80 -6.16
N THR A 163 6.76 4.01 -6.04
CA THR A 163 7.42 4.67 -4.92
C THR A 163 7.89 6.09 -5.29
N PRO A 164 7.90 7.02 -4.34
CA PRO A 164 8.47 8.35 -4.52
C PRO A 164 10.00 8.27 -4.70
N PRO A 165 10.65 9.33 -5.20
CA PRO A 165 12.11 9.38 -5.31
C PRO A 165 12.78 9.40 -3.93
N LYS A 166 14.08 9.08 -3.88
CA LYS A 166 14.88 9.16 -2.64
C LYS A 166 15.07 10.59 -2.18
N GLU A 167 15.17 11.51 -3.12
CA GLU A 167 15.36 12.93 -2.87
C GLU A 167 14.04 13.60 -2.47
N ASN A 168 14.10 14.68 -1.71
CA ASN A 168 12.94 15.51 -1.35
C ASN A 168 12.45 16.34 -2.54
N ALA A 169 12.03 15.66 -3.60
CA ALA A 169 11.69 16.22 -4.91
C ALA A 169 10.19 16.07 -5.26
N VAL A 170 9.38 15.46 -4.37
CA VAL A 170 7.93 15.41 -4.57
C VAL A 170 7.36 16.82 -4.44
N ASN A 171 6.80 17.32 -5.54
CA ASN A 171 6.29 18.68 -5.71
C ASN A 171 7.32 19.78 -5.44
N LYS A 172 8.62 19.47 -5.59
CA LYS A 172 9.75 20.39 -5.37
C LYS A 172 10.82 20.19 -6.44
N PHE A 173 11.44 21.28 -6.89
CA PHE A 173 12.56 21.18 -7.81
C PHE A 173 13.81 20.67 -7.13
N PHE A 174 14.52 19.80 -7.82
CA PHE A 174 15.83 19.30 -7.47
C PHE A 174 16.80 19.64 -8.61
N GLU A 175 17.79 20.47 -8.31
CA GLU A 175 18.72 21.03 -9.29
C GLU A 175 20.09 20.34 -9.18
N GLY A 176 20.78 20.20 -10.31
CA GLY A 176 22.17 19.73 -10.35
C GLY A 176 22.37 18.22 -10.54
N SER A 177 21.34 17.40 -10.37
CA SER A 177 21.38 15.97 -10.70
C SER A 177 20.00 15.39 -11.00
N ALA A 178 20.00 14.22 -11.66
CA ALA A 178 18.82 13.37 -11.81
C ALA A 178 18.28 12.92 -10.43
N ILE A 179 16.97 12.66 -10.35
CA ILE A 179 16.37 12.05 -9.15
C ILE A 179 16.41 10.53 -9.24
N SER A 180 16.67 9.89 -8.11
CA SER A 180 16.86 8.46 -8.03
C SER A 180 15.54 7.77 -7.73
N ALA A 181 15.21 6.75 -8.51
CA ALA A 181 14.14 5.82 -8.16
C ALA A 181 14.46 5.17 -6.79
N GLN A 182 13.47 5.10 -5.91
CA GLN A 182 13.59 4.40 -4.65
C GLN A 182 13.16 2.94 -4.83
N SER A 183 14.04 2.02 -4.52
CA SER A 183 13.72 0.59 -4.46
C SER A 183 13.25 0.20 -3.07
N ALA A 184 12.27 -0.69 -3.01
CA ALA A 184 11.89 -1.44 -1.82
C ALA A 184 13.12 -2.05 -1.12
N ASN A 185 13.22 -1.88 0.19
CA ASN A 185 14.17 -2.62 0.99
C ASN A 185 13.57 -3.97 1.41
N LYS A 186 14.09 -5.04 0.83
CA LYS A 186 13.68 -6.42 1.16
C LYS A 186 14.54 -7.06 2.26
N GLY A 187 15.50 -6.32 2.81
CA GLY A 187 16.40 -6.75 3.87
C GLY A 187 15.96 -6.31 5.27
N ALA A 188 16.90 -6.30 6.21
CA ALA A 188 16.65 -6.03 7.63
C ALA A 188 16.42 -4.54 7.99
N GLY A 189 16.31 -3.65 7.01
CA GLY A 189 16.10 -2.21 7.23
C GLY A 189 14.67 -1.78 6.94
N PRO A 190 14.31 -0.51 7.21
CA PRO A 190 12.98 0.01 6.92
C PRO A 190 12.59 -0.18 5.45
N PRO A 191 11.29 -0.38 5.13
CA PRO A 191 10.82 -0.66 3.77
C PRO A 191 11.25 0.40 2.74
N LEU A 192 11.30 1.66 3.19
CA LEU A 192 11.83 2.81 2.46
C LEU A 192 12.83 3.57 3.32
N ASN A 193 13.94 3.98 2.72
CA ASN A 193 14.93 4.85 3.33
C ASN A 193 15.47 5.88 2.31
N PRO A 194 15.31 7.20 2.54
CA PRO A 194 14.52 7.79 3.63
C PRO A 194 13.03 7.45 3.49
N TRP A 195 12.26 7.61 4.59
CA TRP A 195 10.81 7.52 4.48
C TRP A 195 10.27 8.74 3.73
N PRO A 196 9.38 8.56 2.75
CA PRO A 196 8.87 9.67 1.95
C PRO A 196 7.75 10.41 2.68
N PHE A 197 8.14 11.28 3.59
CA PHE A 197 7.19 12.17 4.25
C PHE A 197 6.45 13.03 3.21
N ASP A 198 5.21 13.41 3.53
CA ASP A 198 4.29 14.17 2.68
C ASP A 198 3.71 13.47 1.45
N SER A 199 4.25 12.35 1.02
CA SER A 199 3.75 11.65 -0.17
C SER A 199 2.37 11.02 0.02
N LEU A 200 1.85 10.95 1.26
CA LEU A 200 0.50 10.46 1.58
C LEU A 200 -0.51 11.60 1.80
N ASN A 201 -0.11 12.86 1.66
CA ASN A 201 -0.93 14.01 2.09
C ASN A 201 -2.29 14.10 1.38
N ASN A 202 -2.34 13.69 0.11
CA ASN A 202 -3.53 13.75 -0.73
C ASN A 202 -4.28 12.41 -0.80
N ILE A 203 -3.89 11.42 -0.01
CA ILE A 203 -4.59 10.14 0.01
C ILE A 203 -5.83 10.24 0.89
N LYS A 204 -6.98 9.95 0.29
CA LYS A 204 -8.23 9.80 1.02
C LYS A 204 -8.36 8.35 1.52
N PRO A 205 -8.65 8.13 2.81
CA PRO A 205 -8.75 6.79 3.35
C PRO A 205 -9.96 6.04 2.78
N VAL A 206 -9.88 4.72 2.86
CA VAL A 206 -10.91 3.77 2.46
C VAL A 206 -10.90 2.58 3.41
N ALA A 207 -12.08 1.99 3.64
CA ALA A 207 -12.33 0.95 4.63
C ALA A 207 -11.78 -0.42 4.21
N CYS A 208 -10.50 -0.50 3.83
CA CYS A 208 -9.80 -1.75 3.53
C CYS A 208 -8.75 -2.11 4.57
N HIS A 209 -8.49 -3.41 4.60
CA HIS A 209 -7.45 -4.08 5.36
C HIS A 209 -6.45 -4.69 4.38
N SER A 210 -5.22 -4.16 4.38
CA SER A 210 -4.11 -4.69 3.59
C SER A 210 -3.71 -6.05 4.15
N HIS A 211 -4.23 -7.11 3.53
CA HIS A 211 -3.96 -8.48 3.90
C HIS A 211 -2.57 -8.87 3.42
N ASN A 212 -1.87 -9.65 4.23
CA ASN A 212 -0.47 -10.04 3.97
C ASN A 212 0.41 -8.84 3.61
N ASP A 213 0.22 -7.70 4.30
CA ASP A 213 0.93 -6.45 3.97
C ASP A 213 2.46 -6.65 3.95
N TYR A 214 2.96 -7.57 4.76
CA TYR A 214 4.36 -7.91 4.88
C TYR A 214 5.01 -8.57 3.66
N ASP A 215 4.19 -9.20 2.81
CA ASP A 215 4.62 -9.83 1.55
C ASP A 215 4.66 -8.82 0.39
N ARG A 216 4.16 -7.60 0.60
CA ARG A 216 4.21 -6.53 -0.38
C ARG A 216 5.65 -6.04 -0.56
N ASP A 217 5.93 -5.48 -1.74
CA ASP A 217 7.25 -4.89 -2.00
C ASP A 217 7.59 -3.77 -1.02
N VAL A 218 6.61 -2.92 -0.69
CA VAL A 218 6.79 -1.84 0.29
C VAL A 218 5.63 -1.86 1.30
N PRO A 219 5.70 -2.68 2.37
CA PRO A 219 4.70 -2.71 3.44
C PRO A 219 4.52 -1.32 4.04
N VAL A 220 3.35 -1.08 4.66
CA VAL A 220 2.89 0.22 5.18
C VAL A 220 2.63 1.24 4.07
N PHE A 221 3.64 1.53 3.23
CA PHE A 221 3.53 2.52 2.17
C PHE A 221 2.48 2.14 1.13
N SER A 222 2.57 0.93 0.57
CA SER A 222 1.66 0.49 -0.49
C SER A 222 0.20 0.44 -0.03
N ALA A 223 -0.05 0.04 1.23
CA ALA A 223 -1.39 0.04 1.82
C ALA A 223 -1.94 1.46 1.98
N PHE A 224 -1.14 2.35 2.58
CA PHE A 224 -1.57 3.72 2.82
C PHE A 224 -1.60 4.55 1.54
N SER A 225 -0.82 4.26 0.50
CA SER A 225 -0.94 4.92 -0.80
C SER A 225 -2.21 4.52 -1.55
N ALA A 226 -2.79 3.35 -1.24
CA ALA A 226 -4.13 2.96 -1.69
C ALA A 226 -5.26 3.50 -0.79
N GLY A 227 -4.91 3.95 0.42
CA GLY A 227 -5.82 4.52 1.40
C GLY A 227 -6.35 3.50 2.42
N CYS A 228 -5.84 2.27 2.47
CA CYS A 228 -6.30 1.31 3.49
C CYS A 228 -6.04 1.82 4.90
N ILE A 229 -7.01 1.60 5.79
CA ILE A 229 -6.96 2.02 7.19
C ILE A 229 -6.58 0.89 8.13
N ALA A 230 -6.23 -0.29 7.60
CA ALA A 230 -5.73 -1.41 8.36
C ALA A 230 -4.61 -2.12 7.59
N VAL A 231 -3.60 -2.59 8.31
CA VAL A 231 -2.48 -3.39 7.79
C VAL A 231 -2.24 -4.60 8.69
N GLU A 232 -1.75 -5.69 8.11
CA GLU A 232 -1.48 -6.94 8.81
C GLU A 232 0.00 -7.34 8.76
N ALA A 233 0.51 -7.78 9.90
CA ALA A 233 1.85 -8.34 10.04
C ALA A 233 1.77 -9.73 10.68
N ASP A 234 2.19 -10.74 9.94
CA ASP A 234 2.37 -12.10 10.45
C ASP A 234 3.69 -12.20 11.20
N VAL A 235 3.66 -12.64 12.47
CA VAL A 235 4.85 -12.63 13.32
C VAL A 235 5.23 -14.00 13.86
N PHE A 236 6.55 -14.21 13.91
CA PHE A 236 7.22 -15.33 14.55
C PHE A 236 8.22 -14.81 15.59
N LEU A 237 8.27 -15.46 16.75
CA LEU A 237 9.33 -15.21 17.72
C LEU A 237 10.63 -15.86 17.23
N SER A 238 11.71 -15.09 17.12
CA SER A 238 13.03 -15.61 16.74
C SER A 238 14.13 -14.76 17.35
N GLY A 239 15.10 -15.39 18.01
CA GLY A 239 16.25 -14.68 18.60
C GLY A 239 15.87 -13.62 19.65
N GLY A 240 14.67 -13.70 20.25
CA GLY A 240 14.16 -12.72 21.21
C GLY A 240 13.47 -11.49 20.59
N ASP A 241 13.33 -11.43 19.26
CA ASP A 241 12.57 -10.40 18.54
C ASP A 241 11.41 -11.06 17.75
N VAL A 242 10.49 -10.24 17.23
CA VAL A 242 9.41 -10.68 16.35
C VAL A 242 9.74 -10.38 14.91
N ILE A 243 10.07 -11.43 14.17
CA ILE A 243 10.32 -11.39 12.72
C ILE A 243 9.05 -11.67 11.94
N ILE A 244 9.00 -11.14 10.73
CA ILE A 244 7.80 -11.13 9.91
C ILE A 244 7.88 -12.19 8.81
N GLY A 245 6.74 -12.85 8.55
CA GLY A 245 6.51 -13.73 7.40
C GLY A 245 5.32 -14.66 7.62
N HIS A 246 4.85 -15.33 6.57
CA HIS A 246 3.72 -16.26 6.66
C HIS A 246 4.12 -17.68 7.09
N ILE A 247 5.15 -18.24 6.45
CA ILE A 247 5.64 -19.64 6.66
C ILE A 247 7.12 -19.64 7.05
N PHE A 248 7.94 -18.90 6.30
CA PHE A 248 9.38 -18.79 6.53
C PHE A 248 9.74 -17.32 6.73
N PRO A 249 9.90 -16.85 7.98
CA PRO A 249 10.22 -15.46 8.22
C PRO A 249 11.64 -15.14 7.78
N THR A 250 11.85 -13.91 7.29
CA THR A 250 13.18 -13.46 6.84
C THR A 250 13.94 -12.83 8.01
N PRO A 251 15.12 -13.36 8.41
CA PRO A 251 15.90 -12.79 9.51
C PRO A 251 16.17 -11.29 9.32
N GLY A 252 15.92 -10.52 10.37
CA GLY A 252 16.13 -9.06 10.38
C GLY A 252 14.95 -8.23 9.88
N ARG A 253 13.95 -8.81 9.20
CA ARG A 253 12.67 -8.12 8.93
C ARG A 253 11.77 -8.21 10.17
N THR A 254 11.92 -7.28 11.10
CA THR A 254 11.19 -7.30 12.39
C THR A 254 9.96 -6.42 12.37
N LEU A 255 8.98 -6.71 13.23
CA LEU A 255 7.78 -5.89 13.41
C LEU A 255 8.15 -4.42 13.69
N ARG A 256 9.22 -4.22 14.48
CA ARG A 256 9.70 -2.89 14.83
C ARG A 256 10.08 -2.08 13.59
N VAL A 257 10.97 -2.64 12.78
CA VAL A 257 11.61 -1.96 11.63
C VAL A 257 10.66 -1.82 10.44
N GLN A 258 9.78 -2.80 10.21
CA GLN A 258 8.87 -2.77 9.06
C GLN A 258 7.59 -1.97 9.34
N TYR A 259 7.12 -1.92 10.59
CA TYR A 259 5.83 -1.30 10.92
C TYR A 259 5.95 -0.19 11.95
N THR A 260 6.37 -0.48 13.18
CA THR A 260 6.18 0.47 14.29
C THR A 260 7.04 1.73 14.17
N GLU A 261 8.27 1.62 13.67
CA GLU A 261 9.15 2.76 13.45
C GLU A 261 8.70 3.63 12.27
N PRO A 262 8.38 3.07 11.08
CA PRO A 262 7.75 3.85 10.02
C PRO A 262 6.47 4.55 10.47
N LEU A 263 5.56 3.85 11.17
CA LEU A 263 4.33 4.44 11.69
C LEU A 263 4.62 5.59 12.65
N ARG A 264 5.55 5.40 13.60
CA ARG A 264 5.95 6.44 14.54
C ARG A 264 6.50 7.66 13.81
N ALA A 265 7.39 7.45 12.84
CA ALA A 265 8.00 8.54 12.07
C ALA A 265 6.95 9.34 11.27
N ILE A 266 5.98 8.67 10.63
CA ILE A 266 4.89 9.33 9.91
C ILE A 266 4.04 10.17 10.88
N LEU A 267 3.67 9.59 12.01
CA LEU A 267 2.81 10.26 12.99
C LEU A 267 3.52 11.46 13.63
N ASP A 268 4.79 11.34 14.01
CA ASP A 268 5.58 12.47 14.50
C ASP A 268 5.65 13.58 13.45
N HIS A 269 5.97 13.24 12.19
CA HIS A 269 5.99 14.21 11.08
C HIS A 269 4.66 14.93 10.90
N ASN A 270 3.54 14.20 10.93
CA ASN A 270 2.20 14.77 10.79
C ASN A 270 1.75 15.61 12.00
N ASN A 271 2.45 15.50 13.13
CA ASN A 271 2.17 16.22 14.37
C ASN A 271 3.32 17.18 14.76
N GLY A 272 4.12 17.64 13.78
CA GLY A 272 5.13 18.68 14.00
C GLY A 272 6.37 18.22 14.78
N GLY A 273 6.68 16.92 14.75
CA GLY A 273 7.82 16.30 15.42
C GLY A 273 7.55 15.85 16.86
N SER A 274 6.29 15.83 17.30
CA SER A 274 5.90 15.46 18.66
C SER A 274 4.57 14.70 18.70
N PRO A 275 4.24 14.01 19.81
CA PRO A 275 2.93 13.39 20.01
C PRO A 275 1.77 14.34 19.73
N GLY A 276 0.75 13.86 19.02
CA GLY A 276 -0.44 14.64 18.70
C GLY A 276 -1.59 13.74 18.24
N GLU A 277 -2.68 14.36 17.75
CA GLU A 277 -3.91 13.63 17.41
C GLU A 277 -4.07 13.32 15.93
N ASN A 278 -3.23 13.91 15.05
CA ASN A 278 -3.29 13.66 13.62
C ASN A 278 -2.81 12.24 13.31
N GLY A 279 -3.57 11.52 12.47
CA GLY A 279 -3.26 10.20 11.97
C GLY A 279 -2.35 10.22 10.74
N ILE A 280 -2.38 9.13 9.99
CA ILE A 280 -1.52 8.90 8.82
C ILE A 280 -1.92 9.80 7.63
N PHE A 281 -3.23 10.00 7.41
CA PHE A 281 -3.78 10.66 6.23
C PHE A 281 -3.98 12.15 6.49
N LYS A 282 -3.19 13.06 5.90
CA LYS A 282 -3.41 14.51 6.09
C LYS A 282 -4.71 15.01 5.46
N ALA A 283 -5.19 14.36 4.39
CA ALA A 283 -6.50 14.64 3.82
C ALA A 283 -7.65 14.33 4.79
N ARG A 284 -7.38 13.53 5.84
CA ARG A 284 -8.32 13.16 6.89
C ARG A 284 -7.59 12.91 8.22
N PRO A 285 -7.12 13.96 8.91
CA PRO A 285 -6.19 13.83 10.04
C PRO A 285 -6.79 13.10 11.24
N GLU A 286 -8.11 13.05 11.38
CA GLU A 286 -8.79 12.32 12.43
C GLU A 286 -8.87 10.80 12.17
N GLN A 287 -8.60 10.34 10.93
CA GLN A 287 -8.65 8.93 10.58
C GLN A 287 -7.61 8.14 11.37
N LYS A 288 -8.09 7.13 12.09
CA LYS A 288 -7.25 6.19 12.86
C LYS A 288 -7.03 4.92 12.04
N ILE A 289 -5.96 4.20 12.34
CA ILE A 289 -5.61 2.96 11.63
C ILE A 289 -5.49 1.78 12.58
N VAL A 290 -5.57 0.58 12.00
CA VAL A 290 -5.34 -0.67 12.71
C VAL A 290 -4.03 -1.29 12.25
N LEU A 291 -3.22 -1.72 13.21
CA LEU A 291 -2.12 -2.65 13.00
C LEU A 291 -2.57 -4.01 13.54
N MET A 292 -2.94 -4.92 12.65
CA MET A 292 -3.22 -6.31 13.01
C MET A 292 -1.90 -7.09 13.07
N VAL A 293 -1.70 -7.84 14.15
CA VAL A 293 -0.53 -8.68 14.37
C VAL A 293 -1.02 -10.11 14.51
N ASP A 294 -0.74 -10.95 13.51
CA ASP A 294 -1.16 -12.34 13.48
C ASP A 294 -0.06 -13.24 14.04
N PHE A 295 -0.37 -13.96 15.12
CA PHE A 295 0.59 -14.78 15.83
C PHE A 295 0.65 -16.18 15.20
N LYS A 296 1.73 -16.47 14.47
CA LYS A 296 1.89 -17.77 13.80
C LYS A 296 2.30 -18.93 14.71
N THR A 297 2.66 -18.64 15.96
CA THR A 297 3.02 -19.66 16.95
C THR A 297 2.38 -19.36 18.30
N SER A 298 2.16 -20.40 19.10
CA SER A 298 1.61 -20.31 20.45
C SER A 298 2.67 -20.09 21.54
N ASP A 299 3.91 -19.74 21.18
CA ASP A 299 4.94 -19.41 22.17
C ASP A 299 4.50 -18.20 22.99
N THR A 300 4.32 -18.41 24.29
CA THR A 300 3.89 -17.41 25.25
C THR A 300 4.75 -16.15 25.27
N LYS A 301 6.03 -16.23 24.88
CA LYS A 301 6.97 -15.10 24.82
C LYS A 301 6.76 -14.23 23.59
N THR A 302 6.04 -14.71 22.58
CA THR A 302 5.74 -13.92 21.37
C THR A 302 5.02 -12.63 21.73
N LEU A 303 4.07 -12.68 22.68
CA LEU A 303 3.36 -11.49 23.14
C LEU A 303 4.30 -10.48 23.78
N ASP A 304 5.27 -10.94 24.59
CA ASP A 304 6.22 -10.06 25.25
C ASP A 304 7.11 -9.33 24.22
N ALA A 305 7.55 -10.06 23.18
CA ALA A 305 8.32 -9.48 22.08
C ALA A 305 7.50 -8.53 21.20
N VAL A 306 6.21 -8.83 20.93
CA VAL A 306 5.30 -7.88 20.27
C VAL A 306 5.14 -6.61 21.11
N VAL A 307 4.86 -6.73 22.42
CA VAL A 307 4.68 -5.58 23.32
C VAL A 307 5.94 -4.70 23.36
N ALA A 308 7.12 -5.31 23.34
CA ALA A 308 8.40 -4.61 23.24
C ALA A 308 8.56 -3.89 21.88
N ALA A 309 8.20 -4.55 20.77
CA ALA A 309 8.23 -3.93 19.45
C ALA A 309 7.26 -2.75 19.32
N LEU A 310 6.17 -2.71 20.08
CA LEU A 310 5.20 -1.60 20.11
C LEU A 310 5.69 -0.37 20.90
N GLN A 311 6.81 -0.45 21.62
CA GLN A 311 7.31 0.63 22.47
C GLN A 311 7.47 1.98 21.75
N PRO A 312 7.96 2.07 20.49
CA PRO A 312 8.07 3.35 19.79
C PRO A 312 6.73 4.09 19.64
N LEU A 313 5.63 3.36 19.41
CA LEU A 313 4.30 3.95 19.31
C LEU A 313 3.73 4.33 20.68
N ARG A 314 4.07 3.57 21.72
CA ARG A 314 3.70 3.85 23.11
C ARG A 314 4.37 5.14 23.61
N ASP A 315 5.66 5.29 23.36
CA ASP A 315 6.42 6.51 23.70
C ASP A 315 5.87 7.76 22.97
N GLY A 316 5.27 7.55 21.80
CA GLY A 316 4.60 8.59 21.02
C GLY A 316 3.15 8.87 21.44
N ASN A 317 2.62 8.18 22.46
CA ASN A 317 1.21 8.23 22.87
C ASN A 317 0.23 7.96 21.70
N TYR A 318 0.63 7.10 20.76
CA TYR A 318 -0.14 6.82 19.55
C TYR A 318 -1.01 5.56 19.65
N LEU A 319 -0.82 4.73 20.69
CA LEU A 319 -1.56 3.48 20.87
C LEU A 319 -2.91 3.69 21.57
N SER A 320 -3.96 3.12 20.97
CA SER A 320 -5.25 2.96 21.64
C SER A 320 -5.07 2.08 22.87
N HIS A 321 -5.79 2.36 23.95
CA HIS A 321 -5.57 1.71 25.24
C HIS A 321 -6.83 1.74 26.11
N VAL A 322 -6.76 1.14 27.30
CA VAL A 322 -7.87 1.19 28.27
C VAL A 322 -7.50 2.10 29.44
N ALA A 323 -8.34 3.11 29.68
CA ALA A 323 -8.20 4.03 30.80
C ALA A 323 -9.55 4.20 31.51
N GLY A 324 -9.57 4.10 32.84
CA GLY A 324 -10.79 4.27 33.63
C GLY A 324 -11.93 3.31 33.24
N GLY A 325 -11.59 2.09 32.83
CA GLY A 325 -12.58 1.09 32.38
C GLY A 325 -13.23 1.41 31.03
N LYS A 326 -12.60 2.24 30.20
CA LYS A 326 -13.09 2.63 28.88
C LYS A 326 -12.01 2.46 27.81
N PHE A 327 -12.42 2.08 26.61
CA PHE A 327 -11.58 2.15 25.42
C PHE A 327 -11.27 3.62 25.07
N VAL A 328 -9.99 3.94 24.90
CA VAL A 328 -9.50 5.24 24.47
C VAL A 328 -8.81 5.05 23.12
N GLN A 329 -9.46 5.50 22.05
CA GLN A 329 -8.92 5.40 20.70
C GLN A 329 -7.80 6.45 20.48
N ARG A 330 -6.66 6.00 19.95
CA ARG A 330 -5.56 6.86 19.48
C ARG A 330 -5.29 6.61 17.99
N ALA A 331 -4.16 7.10 17.48
CA ALA A 331 -3.78 7.00 16.07
C ALA A 331 -3.73 5.55 15.56
N VAL A 332 -3.27 4.62 16.39
CA VAL A 332 -3.07 3.21 16.07
C VAL A 332 -3.77 2.33 17.08
N THR A 333 -4.69 1.49 16.64
CA THR A 333 -5.22 0.38 17.43
C THR A 333 -4.49 -0.89 17.05
N VAL A 334 -3.89 -1.59 18.02
CA VAL A 334 -3.24 -2.88 17.78
C VAL A 334 -4.23 -4.01 18.01
N VAL A 335 -4.35 -4.92 17.05
CA VAL A 335 -5.23 -6.08 17.12
C VAL A 335 -4.42 -7.36 16.98
N ALA A 336 -4.38 -8.18 18.01
CA ALA A 336 -3.74 -9.48 18.01
C ALA A 336 -4.71 -10.55 17.50
N SER A 337 -4.25 -11.36 16.54
CA SER A 337 -4.99 -12.49 15.96
C SER A 337 -4.13 -13.76 15.95
N GLY A 338 -4.61 -14.82 15.30
CA GLY A 338 -3.93 -16.12 15.23
C GLY A 338 -3.83 -16.81 16.60
N ASN A 339 -2.62 -17.25 16.96
CA ASN A 339 -2.34 -17.95 18.24
C ASN A 339 -2.12 -17.00 19.44
N ALA A 340 -2.57 -15.74 19.35
CA ALA A 340 -2.39 -14.77 20.41
C ALA A 340 -3.06 -15.24 21.72
N PRO A 341 -2.42 -15.07 22.90
CA PRO A 341 -2.97 -15.59 24.15
C PRO A 341 -4.07 -14.65 24.70
N PHE A 342 -5.33 -14.89 24.33
CA PHE A 342 -6.50 -14.08 24.74
C PHE A 342 -6.53 -13.77 26.24
N ASP A 343 -6.35 -14.77 27.12
CA ASP A 343 -6.45 -14.57 28.57
C ASP A 343 -5.42 -13.58 29.11
N ARG A 344 -4.21 -13.56 28.53
CA ARG A 344 -3.16 -12.58 28.89
C ARG A 344 -3.54 -11.18 28.42
N ILE A 345 -4.03 -11.05 27.19
CA ILE A 345 -4.50 -9.78 26.62
C ILE A 345 -5.67 -9.23 27.44
N ASN A 346 -6.66 -10.08 27.74
CA ASN A 346 -7.83 -9.73 28.53
C ASN A 346 -7.47 -9.28 29.95
N SER A 347 -6.59 -10.02 30.64
CA SER A 347 -6.11 -9.64 31.98
C SER A 347 -5.14 -8.45 31.99
N GLY A 348 -4.54 -8.09 30.85
CA GLY A 348 -3.49 -7.09 30.76
C GLY A 348 -2.11 -7.58 31.22
N SER A 349 -1.94 -8.89 31.40
CA SER A 349 -0.71 -9.48 31.94
C SER A 349 0.46 -9.34 30.95
N GLY A 350 1.38 -8.41 31.25
CA GLY A 350 2.50 -8.07 30.39
C GLY A 350 2.14 -7.13 29.23
N VAL A 351 0.95 -6.51 29.26
CA VAL A 351 0.49 -5.55 28.24
C VAL A 351 0.27 -4.19 28.91
N PRO A 352 1.25 -3.26 28.86
CA PRO A 352 1.12 -1.93 29.44
C PRO A 352 -0.15 -1.21 28.95
N ASN A 353 -0.86 -0.53 29.86
CA ASN A 353 -2.09 0.21 29.56
C ASN A 353 -3.23 -0.60 28.86
N ARG A 354 -3.10 -1.93 28.76
CA ARG A 354 -3.98 -2.79 27.95
C ARG A 354 -4.12 -2.23 26.52
N ASP A 355 -2.99 -1.93 25.90
CA ASP A 355 -2.88 -1.30 24.57
C ASP A 355 -2.80 -2.28 23.39
N VAL A 356 -3.14 -3.56 23.63
CA VAL A 356 -3.33 -4.60 22.62
C VAL A 356 -4.74 -5.16 22.78
N PHE A 357 -5.49 -5.23 21.68
CA PHE A 357 -6.85 -5.76 21.63
C PHE A 357 -6.87 -7.07 20.83
N TYR A 358 -7.92 -7.86 21.01
CA TYR A 358 -8.05 -9.17 20.37
C TYR A 358 -8.97 -9.14 19.15
N ASP A 359 -8.68 -10.01 18.19
CA ASP A 359 -9.56 -10.36 17.07
C ASP A 359 -10.51 -11.49 17.49
N ALA A 360 -11.75 -11.14 17.82
CA ALA A 360 -12.75 -12.10 18.27
C ALA A 360 -13.20 -13.03 17.11
N ASN A 361 -13.64 -14.24 17.46
CA ASN A 361 -14.19 -15.16 16.47
C ASN A 361 -15.63 -14.74 16.11
N LEU A 362 -15.84 -14.18 14.92
CA LEU A 362 -17.16 -13.77 14.44
C LEU A 362 -18.08 -14.96 14.10
N GLY A 363 -17.50 -16.09 13.69
CA GLY A 363 -18.21 -17.33 13.41
C GLY A 363 -18.86 -17.94 14.66
N ASN A 364 -18.29 -17.68 15.83
CA ASN A 364 -18.79 -18.09 17.14
C ASN A 364 -18.50 -17.01 18.20
N LEU A 365 -19.24 -15.90 18.12
CA LEU A 365 -19.00 -14.74 18.98
C LEU A 365 -19.50 -14.99 20.41
N GLU A 366 -18.57 -15.23 21.34
CA GLU A 366 -18.86 -15.44 22.75
C GLU A 366 -19.07 -14.11 23.51
N SER A 367 -19.85 -14.13 24.60
CA SER A 367 -20.17 -12.95 25.43
C SER A 367 -18.97 -12.35 26.19
N LYS A 368 -17.83 -13.04 26.22
CA LYS A 368 -16.60 -12.57 26.87
C LYS A 368 -15.92 -11.43 26.10
N TYR A 369 -16.18 -11.31 24.79
CA TYR A 369 -15.60 -10.28 23.95
C TYR A 369 -16.34 -8.95 24.10
N ASN A 370 -15.60 -7.88 24.28
CA ASN A 370 -16.13 -6.53 24.43
C ASN A 370 -15.06 -5.49 24.07
N THR A 371 -15.43 -4.21 24.05
CA THR A 371 -14.54 -3.09 23.68
C THR A 371 -13.31 -2.91 24.57
N LEU A 372 -13.25 -3.55 25.75
CA LEU A 372 -12.09 -3.48 26.64
C LEU A 372 -11.06 -4.57 26.37
N ASN A 373 -11.37 -5.61 25.58
CA ASN A 373 -10.44 -6.70 25.28
C ASN A 373 -10.33 -7.04 23.80
N SER A 374 -11.31 -6.64 22.99
CA SER A 374 -11.38 -6.90 21.55
C SER A 374 -11.65 -5.62 20.79
N TYR A 375 -11.20 -5.58 19.54
CA TYR A 375 -11.51 -4.50 18.60
C TYR A 375 -12.14 -5.04 17.32
N TYR A 376 -11.61 -6.18 16.83
CA TYR A 376 -12.18 -6.89 15.70
C TYR A 376 -13.04 -8.07 16.14
N ALA A 377 -13.95 -8.45 15.26
CA ALA A 377 -14.52 -9.77 15.16
C ALA A 377 -14.37 -10.22 13.70
N SER A 378 -13.57 -11.27 13.46
CA SER A 378 -13.27 -11.78 12.13
C SER A 378 -13.70 -13.23 11.93
N ALA A 379 -13.96 -13.62 10.68
CA ALA A 379 -14.20 -15.00 10.28
C ALA A 379 -13.68 -15.28 8.86
N ASP A 380 -13.37 -16.55 8.60
CA ASP A 380 -13.22 -17.06 7.23
C ASP A 380 -14.58 -16.92 6.52
N PHE A 381 -14.61 -16.20 5.41
CA PHE A 381 -15.84 -15.98 4.65
C PHE A 381 -16.38 -17.27 4.04
N GLN A 382 -15.53 -18.04 3.38
CA GLN A 382 -15.97 -19.22 2.64
C GLN A 382 -16.45 -20.33 3.58
N ASP A 383 -15.77 -20.55 4.71
CA ASP A 383 -16.19 -21.53 5.70
C ASP A 383 -17.49 -21.10 6.40
N THR A 384 -17.65 -19.80 6.64
CA THR A 384 -18.78 -19.28 7.42
C THR A 384 -20.01 -19.02 6.55
N ILE A 385 -19.84 -18.47 5.35
CA ILE A 385 -20.92 -17.97 4.48
C ILE A 385 -21.06 -18.82 3.21
N GLY A 386 -19.98 -19.43 2.74
CA GLY A 386 -19.88 -20.10 1.45
C GLY A 386 -19.18 -19.26 0.39
N SER A 387 -19.04 -19.82 -0.82
CA SER A 387 -18.30 -19.22 -1.93
C SER A 387 -19.23 -18.89 -3.12
N PRO A 388 -19.99 -17.78 -3.09
CA PRO A 388 -20.72 -17.33 -4.28
C PRO A 388 -19.73 -16.99 -5.41
N ASP A 389 -20.04 -17.35 -6.65
CA ASP A 389 -19.14 -17.14 -7.81
C ASP A 389 -19.12 -15.69 -8.31
N SER A 390 -20.14 -14.90 -7.95
CA SER A 390 -20.25 -13.47 -8.28
C SER A 390 -21.05 -12.70 -7.23
N ALA A 391 -21.02 -11.37 -7.31
CA ALA A 391 -21.86 -10.52 -6.46
C ALA A 391 -23.37 -10.79 -6.65
N GLY A 392 -23.78 -11.20 -7.85
CA GLY A 392 -25.18 -11.55 -8.16
C GLY A 392 -25.62 -12.87 -7.55
N ASP A 393 -24.68 -13.80 -7.34
CA ASP A 393 -24.93 -15.12 -6.74
C ASP A 393 -24.96 -15.09 -5.21
N PHE A 394 -24.70 -13.93 -4.61
CA PHE A 394 -24.77 -13.74 -3.17
C PHE A 394 -26.23 -13.81 -2.69
N SER A 395 -26.64 -15.00 -2.25
CA SER A 395 -28.03 -15.32 -1.92
C SER A 395 -28.55 -14.56 -0.69
N ASP A 396 -29.87 -14.41 -0.58
CA ASP A 396 -30.49 -13.72 0.56
C ASP A 396 -30.22 -14.42 1.90
N ALA A 397 -30.09 -15.75 1.90
CA ALA A 397 -29.71 -16.51 3.09
C ALA A 397 -28.28 -16.15 3.54
N GLN A 398 -27.33 -16.04 2.60
CA GLN A 398 -25.96 -15.65 2.90
C GLN A 398 -25.88 -14.20 3.38
N LYS A 399 -26.59 -13.27 2.72
CA LYS A 399 -26.72 -11.87 3.15
C LYS A 399 -27.30 -11.75 4.56
N ALA A 400 -28.36 -12.50 4.87
CA ALA A 400 -28.98 -12.53 6.19
C ALA A 400 -28.01 -13.05 7.26
N LYS A 401 -27.22 -14.08 6.94
CA LYS A 401 -26.18 -14.60 7.84
C LYS A 401 -25.10 -13.54 8.13
N VAL A 402 -24.56 -12.90 7.10
CA VAL A 402 -23.59 -11.81 7.25
C VAL A 402 -24.17 -10.68 8.10
N LYS A 403 -25.41 -10.26 7.83
CA LYS A 403 -26.08 -9.19 8.59
C LYS A 403 -26.25 -9.56 10.07
N SER A 404 -26.66 -10.79 10.36
CA SER A 404 -26.78 -11.29 11.74
C SER A 404 -25.45 -11.27 12.48
N GLN A 405 -24.35 -11.64 11.82
CA GLN A 405 -23.01 -11.62 12.41
C GLN A 405 -22.53 -10.18 12.63
N VAL A 406 -22.78 -9.30 11.67
CA VAL A 406 -22.46 -7.88 11.78
C VAL A 406 -23.20 -7.26 12.97
N ASP A 407 -24.50 -7.50 13.09
CA ASP A 407 -25.32 -6.97 14.18
C ASP A 407 -24.86 -7.47 15.55
N ALA A 408 -24.49 -8.74 15.66
CA ALA A 408 -23.96 -9.32 16.90
C ALA A 408 -22.62 -8.68 17.31
N ALA A 409 -21.70 -8.50 16.36
CA ALA A 409 -20.41 -7.85 16.62
C ALA A 409 -20.57 -6.37 16.97
N HIS A 410 -21.41 -5.64 16.24
CA HIS A 410 -21.71 -4.23 16.51
C HIS A 410 -22.38 -4.05 17.87
N ALA A 411 -23.26 -4.97 18.30
CA ALA A 411 -23.84 -4.97 19.63
C ALA A 411 -22.80 -5.17 20.74
N ALA A 412 -21.72 -5.91 20.47
CA ALA A 412 -20.55 -6.04 21.35
C ALA A 412 -19.57 -4.85 21.24
N GLY A 413 -19.84 -3.89 20.34
CA GLY A 413 -18.99 -2.73 20.05
C GLY A 413 -17.76 -3.05 19.20
N LEU A 414 -17.74 -4.19 18.53
CA LEU A 414 -16.61 -4.68 17.73
C LEU A 414 -16.78 -4.35 16.26
N LYS A 415 -15.66 -4.31 15.54
CA LYS A 415 -15.60 -4.06 14.10
C LYS A 415 -15.47 -5.36 13.32
N VAL A 416 -16.17 -5.44 12.19
CA VAL A 416 -16.30 -6.69 11.43
C VAL A 416 -15.33 -6.72 10.25
N ARG A 417 -14.68 -7.88 10.08
CA ARG A 417 -13.88 -8.22 8.90
C ARG A 417 -14.16 -9.66 8.50
N TYR A 418 -14.09 -9.94 7.20
CA TYR A 418 -14.01 -11.31 6.69
C TYR A 418 -12.73 -11.48 5.88
N TRP A 419 -12.04 -12.61 6.08
CA TRP A 419 -10.88 -13.01 5.27
C TRP A 419 -11.25 -14.20 4.39
N ASN A 420 -10.35 -14.62 3.49
CA ASN A 420 -10.59 -15.68 2.50
C ASN A 420 -11.85 -15.42 1.64
N LEU A 421 -12.00 -14.19 1.12
CA LEU A 421 -13.10 -13.86 0.22
C LEU A 421 -12.98 -14.63 -1.11
N PRO A 422 -14.08 -15.10 -1.72
CA PRO A 422 -14.05 -15.82 -3.00
C PRO A 422 -13.64 -14.92 -4.17
N GLY A 423 -13.77 -13.60 -3.97
CA GLY A 423 -13.23 -12.58 -4.83
C GLY A 423 -13.62 -11.21 -4.31
N GLU A 424 -12.88 -10.21 -4.75
CA GLU A 424 -13.12 -8.86 -4.27
C GLU A 424 -14.39 -8.20 -4.82
N TYR A 425 -15.06 -8.82 -5.80
CA TYR A 425 -16.42 -8.44 -6.21
C TYR A 425 -17.43 -8.49 -5.05
N MET A 426 -17.06 -9.13 -3.93
CA MET A 426 -17.84 -9.15 -2.70
C MET A 426 -17.76 -7.87 -1.88
N TRP A 427 -16.83 -6.95 -2.18
CA TRP A 427 -16.59 -5.78 -1.33
C TRP A 427 -17.80 -4.85 -1.20
N GLU A 428 -18.41 -4.42 -2.30
CA GLU A 428 -19.57 -3.52 -2.27
C GLU A 428 -20.78 -4.17 -1.59
N PRO A 429 -21.15 -5.44 -1.87
CA PRO A 429 -22.19 -6.14 -1.11
C PRO A 429 -21.89 -6.24 0.39
N LEU A 430 -20.65 -6.53 0.78
CA LEU A 430 -20.27 -6.64 2.20
C LEU A 430 -20.30 -5.29 2.91
N ALA A 431 -19.79 -4.24 2.28
CA ALA A 431 -19.87 -2.88 2.79
C ALA A 431 -21.33 -2.45 2.99
N ALA A 432 -22.22 -2.79 2.05
CA ALA A 432 -23.66 -2.50 2.16
C ALA A 432 -24.34 -3.23 3.33
N LEU A 433 -23.79 -4.38 3.76
CA LEU A 433 -24.26 -5.14 4.93
C LEU A 433 -23.64 -4.69 6.25
N GLY A 434 -22.74 -3.69 6.23
CA GLY A 434 -22.13 -3.11 7.43
C GLY A 434 -20.80 -3.72 7.84
N VAL A 435 -20.13 -4.49 6.98
CA VAL A 435 -18.75 -4.93 7.22
C VAL A 435 -17.84 -3.71 7.27
N ASP A 436 -17.04 -3.58 8.33
CA ASP A 436 -16.26 -2.36 8.61
C ASP A 436 -14.91 -2.33 7.89
N TYR A 437 -14.29 -3.48 7.64
CA TYR A 437 -12.98 -3.60 6.99
C TYR A 437 -13.00 -4.67 5.90
N LEU A 438 -12.74 -4.25 4.67
CA LEU A 438 -12.71 -5.10 3.48
C LEU A 438 -11.31 -5.68 3.25
N ASN A 439 -11.19 -7.00 3.23
CA ASN A 439 -9.91 -7.67 3.03
C ASN A 439 -9.39 -7.44 1.61
N ALA A 440 -8.20 -6.85 1.48
CA ALA A 440 -7.62 -6.46 0.22
C ALA A 440 -6.23 -7.05 0.01
N ASP A 441 -6.11 -7.85 -1.05
CA ASP A 441 -4.86 -8.48 -1.50
C ASP A 441 -4.19 -7.64 -2.60
N ASP A 442 -4.97 -7.14 -3.56
CA ASP A 442 -4.50 -6.20 -4.60
C ASP A 442 -4.99 -4.77 -4.32
N MET A 443 -4.05 -3.92 -3.89
CA MET A 443 -4.30 -2.53 -3.53
C MET A 443 -4.86 -1.68 -4.68
N SER A 444 -4.60 -2.05 -5.93
CA SER A 444 -5.12 -1.29 -7.08
C SER A 444 -6.65 -1.34 -7.14
N ASN A 445 -7.25 -2.42 -6.66
CA ASN A 445 -8.69 -2.58 -6.69
C ASN A 445 -9.38 -1.63 -5.71
N THR A 446 -8.68 -1.09 -4.71
CA THR A 446 -9.24 -0.11 -3.77
C THR A 446 -9.72 1.16 -4.46
N ALA A 447 -9.31 1.41 -5.71
CA ALA A 447 -9.79 2.54 -6.50
C ALA A 447 -11.31 2.54 -6.70
N ARG A 448 -11.99 1.38 -6.76
CA ARG A 448 -13.46 1.35 -6.90
C ARG A 448 -14.21 1.69 -5.61
N LEU A 449 -13.56 1.57 -4.45
CA LEU A 449 -14.18 1.71 -3.15
C LEU A 449 -14.40 3.17 -2.77
N LYS A 450 -15.58 3.45 -2.20
CA LYS A 450 -15.95 4.78 -1.72
C LYS A 450 -14.95 5.27 -0.67
N ARG A 451 -14.41 6.48 -0.85
CA ARG A 451 -13.53 7.11 0.14
C ARG A 451 -14.32 7.52 1.37
N ILE A 452 -13.74 7.31 2.55
CA ILE A 452 -14.35 7.73 3.82
C ILE A 452 -14.34 9.27 3.82
N GLN A 453 -15.53 9.89 3.84
CA GLN A 453 -15.74 11.35 3.80
C GLN A 453 -15.65 12.01 5.16
#